data_AF-A0A7V3ZIC0-F1
#
_entry.id   AF-A0A7V3ZIC0-F1
#
_cell.length_a   1.000
_cell.length_b   1.000
_cell.length_c   1.000
_cell.angle_alpha   90.00
_cell.angle_beta   90.00
_cell.angle_gamma   90.00
#
_symmetry.space_group_name_H-M   'P 1'
#
loop_
_entity.id
_entity.type
_entity.pdbx_description
1 polymer ?
#
loop_
_entity_poly.entity_id
_entity_poly.type
_entity_poly.pdbx_seq_one_letter_code
_entity_poly.pdbx_strand_id
1 'polypeptide(L)'
;MLLNGMEILMILLSGVNIPISRFPTFLKYLSQIFPLSHLMEGLNLIIQDKISMAIPYIVSEIGLLIMYFLLGQFIIKFLERKARHIGNIDLY
;
A
#
# COMPACT_ATOMS: atom_id res chain seq x y z
N MET A 1 4.21 13.01 -13.07
CA MET A 1 4.83 13.63 -11.88
C MET A 1 4.25 13.09 -10.57
N LEU A 2 2.92 13.10 -10.38
CA LEU A 2 2.30 12.57 -9.15
C LEU A 2 2.62 11.09 -8.89
N LEU A 3 2.57 10.24 -9.92
CA LEU A 3 2.89 8.81 -9.81
C LEU A 3 4.33 8.60 -9.27
N ASN A 4 5.32 9.25 -9.89
CA ASN A 4 6.72 9.18 -9.43
C ASN A 4 6.89 9.71 -8.00
N GLY A 5 6.13 10.74 -7.61
CA GLY A 5 6.14 11.22 -6.22
C GLY A 5 5.62 10.16 -5.24
N MET A 6 4.54 9.46 -5.60
CA MET A 6 3.99 8.38 -4.78
C MET A 6 4.93 7.17 -4.74
N GLU A 7 5.60 6.84 -5.83
CA GLU A 7 6.61 5.78 -5.89
C GLU A 7 7.78 6.06 -4.93
N ILE A 8 8.30 7.29 -4.96
CA ILE A 8 9.36 7.71 -4.04
C ILE A 8 8.90 7.61 -2.58
N LEU A 9 7.67 8.06 -2.28
CA LEU A 9 7.12 7.94 -0.93
C LEU A 9 6.95 6.49 -0.49
N MET A 10 6.48 5.61 -1.38
CA MET A 10 6.40 4.17 -1.11
C MET A 10 7.77 3.60 -0.78
N ILE A 11 8.79 3.87 -1.60
CA ILE A 11 10.15 3.34 -1.38
C ILE A 11 10.75 3.85 -0.06
N LEU A 12 10.47 5.10 0.33
CA LEU A 12 10.96 5.70 1.56
C LEU A 12 10.25 5.17 2.82
N LEU A 13 8.93 4.94 2.73
CA LEU A 13 8.09 4.66 3.89
C LEU A 13 7.69 3.19 4.05
N SER A 14 7.92 2.34 3.04
CA SER A 14 7.55 0.91 3.06
C SER A 14 8.51 0.00 3.85
N GLY A 15 9.56 0.55 4.46
CA GLY A 15 10.51 -0.28 5.19
C GLY A 15 11.58 -0.97 4.35
N VAL A 16 11.54 -0.81 3.02
CA VAL A 16 12.48 -1.46 2.07
C VAL A 16 13.92 -0.97 2.27
N ASN A 17 14.12 0.35 2.32
CA ASN A 17 15.46 0.94 2.49
C ASN A 17 15.82 1.19 3.96
N ILE A 18 14.84 1.56 4.78
CA ILE A 18 15.04 1.92 6.19
C ILE A 18 14.09 1.06 7.02
N PRO A 19 14.58 0.24 7.96
CA PRO A 19 13.71 -0.60 8.76
C PRO A 19 12.66 0.22 9.51
N ILE A 20 11.38 -0.19 9.43
CA ILE A 20 10.23 0.49 10.08
C ILE A 20 10.47 0.65 11.59
N SER A 21 11.21 -0.27 12.23
CA SER A 21 11.59 -0.20 13.64
C SER A 21 12.33 1.09 14.02
N ARG A 22 13.04 1.72 13.08
CA ARG A 22 13.79 2.98 13.26
C ARG A 22 12.96 4.24 13.01
N PHE A 23 11.74 4.11 12.51
CA PHE A 23 10.88 5.26 12.28
C PHE A 23 10.36 5.86 13.60
N PRO A 24 10.14 7.18 13.66
CA PRO A 24 9.37 7.79 14.73
C PRO A 24 7.95 7.22 14.74
N THR A 25 7.30 7.22 15.90
CA THR A 25 6.00 6.56 16.14
C THR A 25 4.93 6.91 15.11
N PHE A 26 4.85 8.19 14.72
CA PHE A 26 3.91 8.64 13.69
C PHE A 26 4.15 7.95 12.33
N LEU A 27 5.41 7.90 11.88
CA LEU A 27 5.75 7.29 10.60
C LEU A 27 5.59 5.76 10.61
N LYS A 28 5.72 5.12 11.77
CA LYS A 28 5.41 3.68 11.92
C LYS A 28 3.94 3.36 11.64
N TYR A 29 3.02 4.19 12.12
CA TYR A 29 1.60 3.99 11.80
C TYR A 29 1.31 4.32 10.35
N LEU A 30 1.93 5.37 9.81
CA LEU A 30 1.75 5.75 8.42
C LEU A 30 2.28 4.66 7.46
N SER A 31 3.41 4.02 7.78
CA SER A 31 3.99 2.96 6.96
C SER A 31 3.04 1.78 6.77
N GLN A 32 2.20 1.45 7.77
CA GLN A 32 1.27 0.32 7.68
C GLN A 32 0.19 0.49 6.59
N ILE A 33 -0.02 1.70 6.08
CA ILE A 33 -0.97 1.95 4.99
C ILE A 33 -0.33 1.67 3.63
N PHE A 34 1.01 1.76 3.54
CA PHE A 34 1.70 1.56 2.28
C PHE A 34 1.83 0.07 1.93
N PRO A 35 1.65 -0.29 0.65
CA PRO A 35 2.03 -1.61 0.17
C PRO A 35 3.52 -1.84 0.44
N LEU A 36 3.89 -3.12 0.57
CA LEU A 36 5.22 -3.65 0.86
C LEU A 36 5.67 -3.57 2.33
N SER A 37 5.03 -2.75 3.17
CA SER A 37 5.43 -2.60 4.58
C SER A 37 5.33 -3.90 5.37
N HIS A 38 4.18 -4.58 5.33
CA HIS A 38 4.03 -5.84 6.05
C HIS A 38 4.87 -6.94 5.38
N LEU A 39 5.02 -6.88 4.07
CA LEU A 39 5.85 -7.82 3.32
C LEU A 39 7.31 -7.78 3.77
N MET A 40 7.88 -6.58 3.98
CA MET A 40 9.25 -6.43 4.51
C MET A 40 9.38 -6.96 5.95
N GLU A 41 8.39 -6.74 6.81
CA GLU A 41 8.40 -7.30 8.18
C GLU A 41 8.28 -8.84 8.17
N GLY A 42 7.39 -9.38 7.34
CA GLY A 42 7.24 -10.83 7.14
C GLY A 42 8.50 -11.48 6.57
N LEU A 43 9.15 -10.88 5.58
CA LEU A 43 10.41 -11.37 5.01
C LEU A 43 11.52 -11.40 6.06
N ASN A 44 11.65 -10.36 6.88
CA ASN A 44 12.64 -10.34 7.97
C ASN A 44 12.43 -11.49 8.97
N LEU A 45 11.18 -11.88 9.23
CA LEU A 45 10.86 -13.03 10.09
C LEU A 45 11.15 -14.36 9.41
N ILE A 46 10.88 -14.49 8.11
CA ILE A 46 11.20 -15.68 7.32
C ILE A 46 12.72 -15.90 7.28
N ILE A 47 13.51 -14.83 7.07
CA ILE A 47 14.99 -14.89 7.10
C ILE A 47 15.50 -15.34 8.47
N GLN A 48 14.78 -15.04 9.54
CA GLN A 48 15.09 -15.49 10.91
C GLN A 48 14.52 -16.88 11.25
N ASP A 49 14.02 -17.63 10.26
CA ASP A 49 13.40 -18.95 10.43
C ASP A 49 12.13 -18.95 11.33
N LYS A 50 11.46 -17.79 11.43
CA LYS A 50 10.23 -17.58 12.24
C LYS A 50 9.00 -17.49 11.35
N ILE A 51 8.80 -18.48 10.49
CA ILE A 51 7.74 -18.46 9.46
C ILE A 51 6.34 -18.30 10.07
N SER A 52 6.06 -18.96 11.21
CA SER A 52 4.75 -18.85 11.89
C SER A 52 4.41 -17.41 12.30
N MET A 53 5.42 -16.61 12.64
CA MET A 53 5.24 -15.19 12.99
C MET A 53 5.09 -14.29 11.76
N ALA A 54 5.51 -14.75 10.58
CA ALA A 54 5.39 -14.01 9.33
C ALA A 54 3.98 -14.09 8.70
N ILE A 55 3.22 -15.15 9.00
CA ILE A 55 1.85 -15.36 8.49
C ILE A 55 0.94 -14.13 8.67
N PRO A 56 0.79 -13.52 9.86
CA PRO A 56 -0.09 -12.37 10.04
C PRO A 56 0.30 -11.17 9.16
N TYR A 57 1.59 -10.99 8.88
CA TYR A 57 2.07 -9.94 7.99
C TYR A 57 1.67 -10.18 6.53
N ILE A 58 1.79 -11.42 6.06
CA ILE A 58 1.36 -11.81 4.70
C ILE A 58 -0.16 -11.61 4.55
N VAL A 59 -0.93 -12.04 5.55
CA VAL A 59 -2.40 -11.85 5.55
C VAL A 59 -2.77 -10.37 5.54
N SER A 60 -2.07 -9.55 6.32
CA SER A 60 -2.31 -8.10 6.36
C SER A 60 -2.01 -7.45 5.00
N GLU A 61 -0.93 -7.85 4.33
CA GLU A 61 -0.58 -7.36 3.00
C GLU A 61 -1.62 -7.75 1.94
N ILE A 62 -2.11 -9.00 1.96
CA ILE A 62 -3.19 -9.45 1.09
C ILE A 62 -4.48 -8.64 1.35
N GLY A 63 -4.81 -8.39 2.61
CA GLY A 63 -5.94 -7.55 2.99
C GLY A 63 -5.82 -6.11 2.44
N LEU A 64 -4.62 -5.53 2.52
CA LEU A 64 -4.31 -4.22 1.97
C LEU A 64 -4.46 -4.20 0.44
N LEU A 65 -3.94 -5.21 -0.27
CA LEU A 65 -4.07 -5.34 -1.72
C LEU A 65 -5.54 -5.42 -2.16
N ILE A 66 -6.34 -6.22 -1.47
CA ILE A 66 -7.79 -6.33 -1.73
C ILE A 66 -8.47 -4.96 -1.52
N MET A 67 -8.12 -4.26 -0.43
CA MET A 67 -8.67 -2.94 -0.14
C MET A 67 -8.33 -1.92 -1.25
N TYR A 68 -7.07 -1.87 -1.69
CA TYR A 68 -6.66 -1.01 -2.80
C TYR A 68 -7.35 -1.36 -4.11
N PHE A 69 -7.53 -2.65 -4.40
CA PHE A 69 -8.27 -3.10 -5.58
C PHE A 69 -9.73 -2.62 -5.55
N LEU A 70 -10.41 -2.79 -4.42
CA LEU A 70 -11.80 -2.33 -4.23
C LEU A 70 -11.92 -0.80 -4.33
N LEU A 71 -10.98 -0.05 -3.75
CA LEU A 71 -10.93 1.40 -3.87
C LEU A 71 -10.74 1.84 -5.33
N GLY A 72 -9.84 1.19 -6.06
CA GLY A 72 -9.64 1.46 -7.48
C GLY A 72 -10.91 1.23 -8.29
N GLN A 73 -11.57 0.09 -8.08
CA GLN A 73 -12.86 -0.24 -8.72
C GLN A 73 -13.95 0.79 -8.38
N PHE A 74 -14.03 1.21 -7.11
CA PHE A 74 -14.99 2.21 -6.67
C PHE A 74 -14.75 3.56 -7.34
N ILE A 75 -13.50 4.05 -7.36
CA ILE A 75 -13.12 5.32 -7.98
C ILE A 75 -13.45 5.28 -9.48
N ILE A 76 -13.08 4.22 -10.19
CA ILE A 76 -13.36 4.07 -11.62
C ILE A 76 -14.87 4.13 -11.88
N LYS A 77 -15.67 3.33 -11.15
CA LYS A 77 -17.14 3.34 -11.31
C LYS A 77 -17.77 4.69 -10.98
N PHE A 78 -17.24 5.38 -9.96
CA PHE A 78 -17.70 6.71 -9.60
C PHE A 78 -17.42 7.72 -10.72
N LEU A 79 -16.20 7.70 -11.27
CA LEU A 79 -15.82 8.55 -12.39
C LEU A 79 -16.65 8.24 -13.64
N GLU A 80 -16.86 6.98 -13.99
CA GLU A 80 -17.74 6.60 -15.10
C GLU A 80 -19.17 7.11 -14.92
N ARG A 81 -19.74 6.99 -13.71
CA ARG A 81 -21.09 7.47 -13.41
C ARG A 81 -21.17 8.98 -13.56
N LYS A 82 -20.15 9.71 -13.11
CA LYS A 82 -20.07 11.16 -13.25
C LYS A 82 -19.91 11.58 -14.71
N ALA A 83 -19.06 10.88 -15.47
CA ALA A 83 -18.81 11.19 -16.87
C ALA A 83 -20.04 10.92 -17.76
N ARG A 84 -20.82 9.85 -17.48
CA ARG A 84 -22.13 9.61 -18.10
C ARG A 84 -23.13 10.75 -17.87
N HIS A 85 -23.04 11.44 -16.73
CA HIS A 85 -23.95 12.52 -16.37
C HIS A 85 -23.54 13.88 -16.97
N ILE A 86 -22.25 14.06 -17.28
CA ILE A 86 -21.68 15.28 -17.87
C ILE A 86 -21.63 15.17 -19.40
N GLY A 87 -21.80 13.97 -19.97
CA GLY A 87 -21.81 13.73 -21.41
C GLY A 87 -20.42 13.75 -22.06
N ASN A 88 -19.36 13.84 -21.26
CA ASN A 88 -17.99 13.86 -21.74
C ASN A 88 -17.09 13.09 -20.75
N ILE A 89 -16.23 12.21 -21.28
CA ILE A 89 -15.21 11.49 -20.52
C ILE A 89 -13.87 12.15 -20.85
N ASP A 90 -13.65 13.37 -20.35
CA ASP A 90 -12.31 13.94 -20.33
C ASP A 90 -11.56 13.36 -19.13
N LEU A 91 -10.78 12.31 -19.39
CA LEU A 91 -9.86 11.68 -18.46
C LEU A 91 -8.42 12.23 -18.60
N TYR A 92 -8.26 13.37 -19.28
CA TYR A 92 -6.98 14.06 -19.51
C TYR A 92 -7.12 15.58 -19.37
#